data_AF-A0A645EB85-F1
#
_entry.id   AF-A0A645EB85-F1
#
_cell.length_a   1.000
_cell.length_b   1.000
_cell.length_c   1.000
_cell.angle_alpha   90.00
_cell.angle_beta   90.00
_cell.angle_gamma   90.00
#
_symmetry.space_group_name_H-M   'P 1'
#
loop_
_entity.id
_entity.type
_entity.pdbx_description
1 polymer ?
#
loop_
_entity_poly.entity_id
_entity_poly.type
_entity_poly.pdbx_seq_one_letter_code
_entity_poly.pdbx_strand_id
1 'polypeptide(L)'
;MGAHWIDPSSPEFNGQPFEKSLIDGFYNGEMVFVEPMVTVDYLKTKPELTKQLKLPECYPTSAYYPTDYSIRYNETSKEYTVTLEGMTLR
;
A
#
# COMPACT_ATOMS: atom_id res chain seq x y z
N MET A 1 -0.99 0.99 17.96
CA MET A 1 -0.98 0.31 16.65
C MET A 1 -0.24 -1.01 16.86
N GLY A 2 -0.78 -2.13 16.39
CA GLY A 2 -0.20 -3.46 16.66
C GLY A 2 1.11 -3.73 15.90
N ALA A 3 1.34 -4.95 15.45
CA ALA A 3 2.51 -5.25 14.62
C ALA A 3 2.31 -4.70 13.19
N HIS A 4 3.35 -4.13 12.60
CA HIS A 4 3.33 -3.65 11.21
C HIS A 4 4.32 -4.50 10.43
N TRP A 5 3.81 -5.17 9.41
CA TRP A 5 4.64 -5.93 8.49
C TRP A 5 4.84 -5.10 7.23
N ILE A 6 6.07 -5.14 6.75
CA ILE A 6 6.53 -4.38 5.60
C ILE A 6 7.48 -5.27 4.81
N ASP A 7 7.55 -5.06 3.51
CA ASP A 7 8.43 -5.83 2.63
C ASP A 7 9.91 -5.45 2.85
N PRO A 8 10.78 -6.34 3.36
CA PRO A 8 12.19 -6.01 3.59
C PRO A 8 12.99 -5.81 2.30
N SER A 9 12.44 -6.19 1.14
CA SER A 9 13.04 -5.87 -0.16
C SER A 9 12.75 -4.45 -0.63
N SER A 10 11.95 -3.68 0.10
CA SER A 10 11.65 -2.29 -0.24
C SER A 10 12.90 -1.40 -0.14
N PRO A 11 13.00 -0.34 -0.98
CA PRO A 11 14.22 0.48 -1.09
C PRO A 11 14.71 1.07 0.24
N GLU A 12 13.80 1.43 1.15
CA GLU A 12 14.11 1.99 2.47
C GLU A 12 14.94 1.07 3.37
N PHE A 13 14.85 -0.25 3.16
CA PHE A 13 15.65 -1.26 3.87
C PHE A 13 16.91 -1.66 3.11
N ASN A 14 17.13 -1.08 1.92
CA ASN A 14 18.20 -1.43 0.98
C ASN A 14 19.03 -0.20 0.57
N GLY A 15 19.18 0.77 1.49
CA GLY A 15 20.08 1.91 1.34
C GLY A 15 19.53 3.10 0.56
N GLN A 16 18.24 3.10 0.23
CA GLN A 16 17.55 4.26 -0.37
C GLN A 16 16.66 4.96 0.66
N PRO A 17 16.30 6.23 0.44
CA PRO A 17 15.29 6.89 1.27
C PRO A 17 13.91 6.24 1.16
N PHE A 18 13.10 6.36 2.22
CA PHE A 18 11.69 5.99 2.18
C PHE A 18 10.90 6.97 1.31
N GLU A 19 10.16 6.44 0.34
CA GLU A 19 9.24 7.22 -0.49
C GLU A 19 7.80 6.76 -0.33
N LYS A 20 7.60 5.44 -0.38
CA LYS A 20 6.30 4.77 -0.37
C LYS A 20 6.47 3.31 0.02
N SER A 21 5.52 2.77 0.76
CA SER A 21 5.49 1.34 1.09
C SER A 21 4.06 0.92 1.42
N LEU A 22 3.79 -0.37 1.32
CA LEU A 22 2.53 -0.94 1.77
C LEU A 22 2.77 -1.64 3.10
N ILE A 23 1.85 -1.46 4.04
CA ILE A 23 1.94 -2.02 5.37
C ILE A 23 0.72 -2.88 5.67
N ASP A 24 1.00 -4.09 6.13
CA ASP A 24 -0.02 -4.98 6.68
C ASP A 24 0.01 -4.85 8.21
N GLY A 25 -1.13 -4.44 8.76
CA GLY A 25 -1.31 -4.23 10.19
C GLY A 25 -1.90 -5.45 10.88
N PHE A 26 -1.31 -5.86 11.99
CA PHE A 26 -1.74 -7.02 12.78
C PHE A 26 -2.03 -6.65 14.22
N TYR A 27 -3.09 -7.24 14.77
CA TYR A 27 -3.41 -7.15 16.19
C TYR A 27 -3.89 -8.52 16.68
N ASN A 28 -3.37 -8.98 17.81
CA ASN A 28 -3.70 -10.29 18.39
C ASN A 28 -3.58 -11.48 17.41
N GLY A 29 -2.58 -11.43 16.51
CA GLY A 29 -2.35 -12.47 15.50
C GLY A 29 -3.24 -12.40 14.26
N GLU A 30 -4.16 -11.43 14.19
CA GLU A 30 -5.07 -11.23 13.05
C GLU A 30 -4.66 -10.00 12.23
N MET A 31 -4.73 -10.11 10.90
CA MET A 31 -4.58 -8.95 10.01
C MET A 31 -5.82 -8.06 10.12
N VAL A 32 -5.62 -6.78 10.39
CA VAL A 32 -6.69 -5.82 10.67
C VAL A 32 -6.74 -4.64 9.70
N PHE A 33 -5.64 -4.36 8.97
CA PHE A 33 -5.64 -3.33 7.92
C PHE A 33 -4.52 -3.54 6.90
N VAL A 34 -4.70 -2.91 5.74
CA VAL A 34 -3.68 -2.71 4.69
C VAL A 34 -3.59 -1.22 4.44
N GLU A 35 -2.40 -0.64 4.54
CA GLU A 35 -2.19 0.81 4.46
C GLU A 35 -1.07 1.17 3.47
N PRO A 36 -1.36 1.95 2.42
CA PRO A 36 -0.32 2.61 1.63
C PRO A 36 0.20 3.85 2.36
N MET A 37 1.46 3.84 2.77
CA MET A 37 2.15 5.03 3.26
C MET A 37 2.99 5.66 2.14
N VAL A 38 2.93 6.98 2.02
CA VAL A 38 3.64 7.74 0.98
C VAL A 38 4.12 9.08 1.52
N THR A 39 5.32 9.49 1.13
CA THR A 39 5.87 10.80 1.49
C THR A 39 5.26 11.91 0.65
N VAL A 40 5.14 13.10 1.24
CA VAL A 40 4.69 14.30 0.52
C VAL A 40 5.63 14.66 -0.64
N ASP A 41 6.93 14.43 -0.48
CA ASP A 41 7.90 14.75 -1.52
C ASP A 41 7.77 13.82 -2.74
N TYR A 42 7.48 12.51 -2.52
CA TYR A 42 7.11 11.62 -3.62
C TYR A 42 5.82 12.08 -4.30
N LEU A 43 4.78 12.45 -3.55
CA LEU A 43 3.54 12.96 -4.14
C LEU A 43 3.78 14.20 -5.01
N LYS A 44 4.60 15.16 -4.58
CA LYS A 44 4.91 16.37 -5.36
C LYS A 44 5.57 16.09 -6.71
N THR A 45 6.12 14.90 -6.94
CA THR A 45 6.61 14.48 -8.28
C THR A 45 5.47 14.22 -9.27
N LYS A 46 4.21 14.25 -8.81
CA LYS A 46 2.99 13.97 -9.57
C LYS A 46 3.03 12.58 -10.23
N PRO A 47 3.20 11.52 -9.42
CA PRO A 47 3.34 10.17 -9.94
C PRO A 47 2.05 9.69 -10.63
N GLU A 48 2.23 8.82 -11.61
CA GLU A 48 1.19 7.95 -12.16
C GLU A 48 1.70 6.52 -11.97
N LEU A 49 1.26 5.88 -10.88
CA LEU A 49 1.71 4.55 -10.47
C LEU A 49 0.51 3.65 -10.24
N THR A 50 0.58 2.42 -10.76
CA THR A 50 -0.22 1.27 -10.31
C THR A 50 0.75 0.12 -10.05
N LYS A 51 0.64 -0.51 -8.88
CA LYS A 51 1.52 -1.61 -8.47
C LYS A 51 0.70 -2.78 -7.93
N GLN A 52 1.01 -3.97 -8.43
CA GLN A 52 0.49 -5.23 -7.90
C GLN A 52 1.03 -5.51 -6.50
N LEU A 53 0.15 -5.98 -5.63
CA LEU A 53 0.47 -6.34 -4.26
C LEU A 53 1.05 -7.76 -4.19
N LYS A 54 1.99 -7.96 -3.26
CA LYS A 54 2.40 -9.30 -2.84
C LYS A 54 1.27 -9.85 -1.97
N LEU A 55 0.52 -10.80 -2.50
CA LEU A 55 -0.67 -11.33 -1.83
C LEU A 55 -0.31 -12.44 -0.84
N PRO A 56 -0.96 -12.51 0.32
CA PRO A 56 -0.79 -13.63 1.23
C PRO A 56 -1.35 -14.92 0.63
N GLU A 57 -0.79 -16.06 1.03
CA GLU A 57 -1.26 -17.38 0.61
C GLU A 57 -2.59 -17.76 1.28
N CYS A 58 -2.84 -17.23 2.49
CA CYS A 58 -4.06 -17.46 3.26
C CYS A 58 -4.61 -16.14 3.84
N TYR A 59 -5.93 -16.08 3.96
CA TYR A 59 -6.65 -14.91 4.44
C TYR A 59 -7.41 -15.27 5.73
N PRO A 60 -7.46 -14.36 6.73
CA PRO A 60 -8.05 -14.67 8.02
C PRO A 60 -9.58 -14.80 7.97
N THR A 61 -10.22 -14.06 7.06
CA THR A 61 -11.68 -14.07 6.87
C THR A 61 -12.01 -13.98 5.39
N SER A 62 -13.17 -14.53 5.00
CA SER A 62 -13.67 -14.31 3.64
C SER A 62 -14.19 -12.89 3.49
N ALA A 63 -13.51 -12.13 2.65
CA ALA A 63 -13.79 -10.71 2.40
C ALA A 63 -13.14 -10.29 1.08
N TYR A 64 -13.38 -9.05 0.67
CA TYR A 64 -12.71 -8.45 -0.48
C TYR A 64 -11.37 -7.86 -0.06
N TYR A 65 -10.30 -8.30 -0.71
CA TYR A 65 -8.93 -7.81 -0.50
C TYR A 65 -8.38 -7.18 -1.78
N PRO A 66 -7.59 -6.10 -1.67
CA PRO A 66 -7.00 -5.45 -2.84
C PRO A 66 -5.95 -6.34 -3.49
N THR A 67 -5.85 -6.26 -4.81
CA THR A 67 -4.74 -6.89 -5.57
C THR A 67 -3.72 -5.87 -6.03
N ASP A 68 -4.08 -4.60 -6.02
CA ASP A 68 -3.29 -3.50 -6.55
C ASP A 68 -3.45 -2.27 -5.66
N TYR A 69 -2.48 -1.36 -5.74
CA TYR A 69 -2.69 0.01 -5.31
C TYR A 69 -2.22 0.99 -6.37
N SER A 70 -2.86 2.15 -6.41
CA SER A 70 -2.52 3.22 -7.33
C SER A 70 -2.23 4.53 -6.58
N ILE A 71 -1.31 5.32 -7.13
CA ILE A 71 -1.05 6.71 -6.72
C ILE A 71 -1.10 7.55 -7.98
N ARG A 72 -2.02 8.52 -8.01
CA ARG A 72 -2.27 9.36 -9.19
C ARG A 72 -2.41 10.82 -8.81
N TYR A 73 -2.03 11.70 -9.72
CA TYR A 73 -2.29 13.12 -9.62
C TYR A 73 -3.18 13.58 -10.78
N ASN A 74 -4.27 14.28 -10.47
CA ASN A 74 -5.17 14.86 -11.47
C ASN A 74 -4.81 16.34 -11.69
N GLU A 75 -4.30 16.69 -12.87
CA GLU A 75 -3.94 18.08 -13.20
C GLU A 75 -5.13 19.05 -13.19
N THR A 76 -6.33 18.57 -13.55
CA THR A 76 -7.54 19.40 -13.65
C THR A 76 -8.09 19.75 -12.27
N SER A 77 -8.26 18.75 -11.39
CA SER A 77 -8.76 18.98 -10.02
C SER A 77 -7.66 19.34 -9.02
N LYS A 78 -6.39 19.15 -9.39
CA LYS A 78 -5.20 19.33 -8.54
C LYS A 78 -5.21 18.43 -7.30
N GLU A 79 -5.74 17.22 -7.44
CA GLU A 79 -5.89 16.25 -6.37
C GLU A 79 -4.90 15.09 -6.52
N TYR A 80 -4.43 14.58 -5.37
CA TYR A 80 -3.70 13.33 -5.29
C TYR A 80 -4.65 12.25 -4.80
N THR A 81 -4.70 11.13 -5.49
CA THR A 81 -5.49 9.97 -5.08
C THR A 81 -4.56 8.81 -4.80
N VAL A 82 -4.70 8.21 -3.63
CA VAL A 82 -4.07 6.94 -3.24
C VAL A 82 -5.19 5.94 -3.06
N THR A 83 -5.20 4.88 -3.86
CA THR A 83 -6.31 3.92 -3.91
C THR A 83 -5.82 2.49 -3.72
N LEU A 84 -6.62 1.69 -3.01
CA LEU A 84 -6.57 0.24 -3.06
C LEU A 84 -7.55 -0.23 -4.13
N GLU A 85 -7.09 -1.06 -5.06
CA GLU A 85 -7.80 -1.42 -6.28
C GLU A 85 -7.82 -2.95 -6.48
N GLY A 86 -8.60 -3.41 -7.45
CA GLY A 86 -8.65 -4.83 -7.81
C GLY A 86 -9.24 -5.73 -6.72
N MET A 87 -10.22 -5.22 -5.97
CA MET A 87 -10.82 -5.94 -4.85
C MET A 87 -11.33 -7.33 -5.26
N THR A 88 -10.75 -8.40 -4.68
CA THR A 88 -11.11 -9.81 -4.95
C THR A 88 -11.60 -10.50 -3.70
N LEU A 89 -12.67 -11.29 -3.82
CA LEU A 89 -13.14 -12.14 -2.73
C LEU A 89 -12.13 -13.27 -2.49
N ARG A 90 -11.71 -13.45 -1.24
CA ARG A 90 -10.78 -14.50 -0.79
C ARG A 90 -11.38 -15.37 0.31
#